data_AF-B9YCL2-F1
#
_entry.id   AF-B9YCL2-F1
#
_cell.length_a   1.000
_cell.length_b   1.000
_cell.length_c   1.000
_cell.angle_alpha   90.00
_cell.angle_beta   90.00
_cell.angle_gamma   90.00
#
_symmetry.space_group_name_H-M   'P 1'
#
loop_
_entity.id
_entity.type
_entity.pdbx_description
1 polymer ?
#
loop_
_entity_poly.entity_id
_entity_poly.type
_entity_poly.pdbx_seq_one_letter_code
_entity_poly.pdbx_strand_id
1 'polypeptide(L)'
;MPEGIKELVYPILKEELIPALGCTEPIAIAYACAKAKEVLGAFPEKMTVRCSGNIVKNVKGVVVPNTVNLKGIKTAALMGVVCGDASKGLQVIAGSTAQDVARVKELLKSDLCKVELIEGEENLQIWAVLEQAENQVQLQIKREHTNITKIIKNGEVLLDKDDCSSQPVSAIDRSRLTVESIVAYVENEDLSEIRPLLEKQVECNMAIAEEGLKNPFGSQVGRIMMKNNPNDLFTKVIAYAASGSDARMSGCNLPVVVNSGSGNQGMTCSVP
;
A
#
# COMPACT_ATOMS: atom_id res chain seq x y z
N MET A 1 -25.75 -20.68 -13.82
CA MET A 1 -25.02 -19.61 -13.10
C MET A 1 -25.99 -18.55 -12.66
N PRO A 2 -25.81 -17.96 -11.47
CA PRO A 2 -26.53 -16.75 -11.07
C PRO A 2 -26.28 -15.67 -12.11
N GLU A 3 -27.36 -15.03 -12.58
CA GLU A 3 -27.29 -13.98 -13.58
C GLU A 3 -26.31 -12.88 -13.12
N GLY A 4 -25.53 -12.31 -14.03
CA GLY A 4 -24.69 -11.13 -13.78
C GLY A 4 -23.41 -11.33 -12.96
N ILE A 5 -23.05 -12.56 -12.54
CA ILE A 5 -21.86 -12.78 -11.70
C ILE A 5 -20.54 -12.52 -12.46
N LYS A 6 -20.52 -12.83 -13.76
CA LYS A 6 -19.36 -12.64 -14.64
C LYS A 6 -18.96 -11.17 -14.73
N GLU A 7 -19.95 -10.30 -14.86
CA GLU A 7 -19.78 -8.85 -14.94
C GLU A 7 -19.33 -8.24 -13.61
N LEU A 8 -19.37 -8.98 -12.50
CA LEU A 8 -18.94 -8.52 -11.17
C LEU A 8 -17.54 -9.00 -10.83
N VAL A 9 -17.22 -10.28 -11.07
CA VAL A 9 -15.97 -10.89 -10.58
C VAL A 9 -14.75 -10.20 -11.15
N TYR A 10 -14.68 -10.00 -12.47
CA TYR A 10 -13.49 -9.41 -13.08
C TYR A 10 -13.23 -7.97 -12.64
N PRO A 11 -14.22 -7.05 -12.62
CA PRO A 11 -14.04 -5.71 -12.06
C PRO A 11 -13.57 -5.71 -10.60
N ILE A 12 -14.13 -6.59 -9.75
CA ILE A 12 -13.73 -6.69 -8.34
C ILE A 12 -12.28 -7.15 -8.23
N LEU A 13 -11.89 -8.20 -8.96
CA LEU A 13 -10.51 -8.67 -8.95
C LEU A 13 -9.54 -7.60 -9.46
N LYS A 14 -9.95 -6.80 -10.46
CA LYS A 14 -9.13 -5.68 -10.97
C LYS A 14 -8.97 -4.54 -9.95
N GLU A 15 -9.99 -4.29 -9.14
CA GLU A 15 -9.95 -3.30 -8.06
C GLU A 15 -9.08 -3.78 -6.89
N GLU A 16 -9.19 -5.06 -6.53
CA GLU A 16 -8.58 -5.62 -5.33
C GLU A 16 -7.13 -6.13 -5.54
N LEU A 17 -6.85 -6.73 -6.70
CA LEU A 17 -5.56 -7.37 -7.00
C LEU A 17 -4.60 -6.38 -7.66
N ILE A 18 -4.19 -5.38 -6.87
CA ILE A 18 -3.26 -4.34 -7.29
C ILE A 18 -1.85 -4.54 -6.69
N PRO A 19 -0.77 -4.26 -7.46
CA PRO A 19 0.58 -4.32 -6.90
C PRO A 19 0.84 -3.19 -5.91
N ALA A 20 1.49 -3.50 -4.79
CA ALA A 20 1.90 -2.56 -3.76
C ALA A 20 3.33 -2.85 -3.26
N LEU A 21 4.02 -1.81 -2.78
CA LEU A 21 5.35 -1.95 -2.17
C LEU A 21 5.28 -1.94 -0.65
N GLY A 22 5.99 -2.87 0.00
CA GLY A 22 6.02 -2.94 1.47
C GLY A 22 4.63 -2.91 2.11
N CYS A 23 4.54 -2.35 3.30
CA CYS A 23 3.27 -2.12 3.99
C CYS A 23 2.50 -0.99 3.29
N THR A 24 1.17 -1.10 3.18
CA THR A 24 0.34 -0.16 2.41
C THR A 24 0.15 1.18 3.11
N GLU A 25 0.20 1.20 4.44
CA GLU A 25 0.01 2.41 5.26
C GLU A 25 1.16 3.42 5.12
N PRO A 26 2.46 3.05 5.21
CA PRO A 26 3.54 3.96 4.86
C PRO A 26 3.43 4.48 3.42
N ILE A 27 3.02 3.62 2.49
CA ILE A 27 2.85 4.01 1.08
C ILE A 27 1.69 4.99 0.90
N ALA A 28 0.57 4.84 1.62
CA ALA A 28 -0.52 5.79 1.60
C ALA A 28 -0.08 7.18 2.08
N ILE A 29 0.78 7.25 3.10
CA ILE A 29 1.37 8.51 3.57
C ILE A 29 2.28 9.12 2.49
N ALA A 30 3.15 8.30 1.88
CA ALA A 30 4.01 8.75 0.79
C ALA A 30 3.19 9.26 -0.41
N TYR A 31 2.11 8.57 -0.76
CA TYR A 31 1.19 8.94 -1.82
C TYR A 31 0.47 10.25 -1.51
N ALA A 32 -0.06 10.42 -0.31
CA ALA A 32 -0.67 11.68 0.13
C ALA A 32 0.30 12.87 -0.01
N CYS A 33 1.55 12.68 0.44
CA CYS A 33 2.57 13.73 0.39
C CYS A 33 3.06 14.02 -1.04
N ALA A 34 3.22 12.99 -1.88
CA ALA A 34 3.56 13.15 -3.29
C ALA A 34 2.47 13.93 -4.04
N LYS A 35 1.20 13.59 -3.83
CA LYS A 35 0.09 14.28 -4.47
C LYS A 35 -0.09 15.70 -3.94
N ALA A 36 0.08 15.92 -2.64
CA ALA A 36 0.05 17.27 -2.06
C ALA A 36 1.17 18.15 -2.65
N LYS A 37 2.38 17.60 -2.85
CA LYS A 37 3.50 18.32 -3.49
C LYS A 37 3.18 18.67 -4.94
N GLU A 38 2.59 17.74 -5.69
CA GLU A 38 2.17 17.99 -7.08
C GLU A 38 1.18 19.17 -7.15
N VAL A 39 0.19 19.21 -6.27
CA VAL A 39 -0.78 20.31 -6.17
C VAL A 39 -0.14 21.63 -5.71
N LEU A 40 0.82 21.55 -4.79
CA LEU A 40 1.59 22.70 -4.32
C LEU A 40 2.44 23.29 -5.47
N GLY A 41 2.98 22.44 -6.34
CA GLY A 41 3.83 22.81 -7.47
C GLY A 41 5.27 23.15 -7.10
N ALA A 42 5.66 22.95 -5.84
CA ALA A 42 6.98 23.27 -5.30
C ALA A 42 7.40 22.29 -4.21
N PHE A 43 8.69 22.28 -3.86
CA PHE A 43 9.18 21.57 -2.69
C PHE A 43 8.79 22.36 -1.43
N PRO A 44 8.16 21.74 -0.41
CA PRO A 44 7.72 22.42 0.79
C PRO A 44 8.88 22.84 1.70
N GLU A 45 8.69 23.93 2.43
CA GLU A 45 9.59 24.38 3.50
C GLU A 45 9.16 23.82 4.85
N LYS A 46 7.85 23.55 5.01
CA LYS A 46 7.27 22.90 6.19
C LYS A 46 6.21 21.90 5.75
N MET A 47 6.08 20.82 6.52
CA MET A 47 5.01 19.86 6.36
C MET A 47 4.55 19.27 7.68
N THR A 48 3.25 19.02 7.78
CA THR A 48 2.61 18.33 8.91
C THR A 48 1.81 17.16 8.37
N VAL A 49 2.09 15.97 8.87
CA VAL A 49 1.33 14.76 8.56
C VAL A 49 0.50 14.37 9.77
N ARG A 50 -0.82 14.39 9.64
CA ARG A 50 -1.74 13.95 10.69
C ARG A 50 -2.26 12.57 10.34
N CYS A 51 -2.21 11.63 11.26
CA CYS A 51 -2.63 10.25 11.03
C CYS A 51 -3.60 9.77 12.12
N SER A 52 -4.55 8.93 11.74
CA SER A 52 -5.39 8.19 12.70
C SER A 52 -4.59 7.20 13.53
N GLY A 53 -5.17 6.75 14.65
CA GLY A 53 -4.48 5.86 15.60
C GLY A 53 -3.95 4.57 14.97
N ASN A 54 -4.74 3.93 14.09
CA ASN A 54 -4.32 2.70 13.42
C ASN A 54 -3.16 2.93 12.44
N ILE A 55 -3.15 4.05 11.71
CA ILE A 55 -2.02 4.41 10.84
C ILE A 55 -0.75 4.63 11.69
N VAL A 56 -0.86 5.37 12.80
CA VAL A 56 0.29 5.58 13.70
C VAL A 56 0.83 4.25 14.23
N LYS A 57 -0.05 3.38 14.72
CA LYS A 57 0.31 2.05 15.22
C LYS A 57 1.03 1.21 14.16
N ASN A 58 0.47 1.14 12.95
CA ASN A 58 0.98 0.25 11.90
C ASN A 58 2.29 0.77 11.28
N VAL A 59 2.47 2.09 11.18
CA VAL A 59 3.64 2.66 10.48
C VAL A 59 4.84 2.86 11.40
N LYS A 60 4.63 3.09 12.70
CA LYS A 60 5.70 3.50 13.64
C LYS A 60 6.95 2.61 13.61
N GLY A 61 6.78 1.30 13.48
CA GLY A 61 7.88 0.32 13.50
C GLY A 61 8.28 -0.25 12.13
N VAL A 62 7.59 0.14 11.07
CA VAL A 62 7.71 -0.51 9.75
C VAL A 62 8.78 0.16 8.90
N VAL A 63 9.57 -0.65 8.19
CA VAL A 63 10.56 -0.19 7.22
C VAL A 63 9.85 0.35 5.99
N VAL A 64 10.21 1.57 5.58
CA VAL A 64 9.72 2.15 4.33
C VAL A 64 10.51 1.53 3.17
N PRO A 65 9.85 1.02 2.11
CA PRO A 65 10.52 0.39 0.98
C PRO A 65 11.64 1.24 0.38
N ASN A 66 12.69 0.59 -0.12
CA ASN A 66 13.85 1.23 -0.76
C ASN A 66 14.68 2.18 0.11
N THR A 67 14.44 2.26 1.43
CA THR A 67 15.13 3.27 2.28
C THR A 67 16.35 2.77 3.05
N VAL A 68 16.76 1.51 2.88
CA VAL A 68 17.87 0.92 3.65
C VAL A 68 17.63 1.07 5.16
N ASN A 69 16.53 0.46 5.64
CA ASN A 69 16.12 0.39 7.05
C ASN A 69 15.59 1.68 7.70
N LEU A 70 15.25 2.73 6.95
CA LEU A 70 14.52 3.86 7.54
C LEU A 70 13.06 3.47 7.80
N LYS A 71 12.51 3.95 8.91
CA LYS A 71 11.21 3.54 9.43
C LYS A 71 10.31 4.72 9.73
N GLY A 72 9.02 4.46 9.85
CA GLY A 72 8.07 5.39 10.43
C GLY A 72 7.51 6.45 9.48
N ILE A 73 6.58 7.24 10.03
CA ILE A 73 5.74 8.19 9.28
C ILE A 73 6.58 9.27 8.62
N LYS A 74 7.53 9.88 9.34
CA LYS A 74 8.38 10.95 8.79
C LYS A 74 9.14 10.48 7.56
N THR A 75 9.71 9.28 7.62
CA THR A 75 10.42 8.67 6.48
C THR A 75 9.48 8.51 5.29
N ALA A 76 8.30 7.93 5.50
CA ALA A 76 7.32 7.73 4.43
C ALA A 76 6.89 9.05 3.77
N ALA A 77 6.60 10.06 4.59
CA ALA A 77 6.20 11.38 4.14
C ALA A 77 7.29 12.06 3.31
N LEU A 78 8.54 12.03 3.79
CA LEU A 78 9.69 12.62 3.10
C LEU A 78 10.00 11.88 1.79
N MET A 79 9.91 10.55 1.76
CA MET A 79 10.06 9.78 0.52
C MET A 79 9.02 10.20 -0.53
N GLY A 80 7.76 10.40 -0.10
CA GLY A 80 6.69 10.92 -0.97
C GLY A 80 7.02 12.29 -1.58
N VAL A 81 7.50 13.24 -0.77
CA VAL A 81 7.84 14.58 -1.25
C VAL A 81 9.13 14.58 -2.09
N VAL A 82 10.13 13.76 -1.76
CA VAL A 82 11.42 13.78 -2.47
C VAL A 82 11.30 13.12 -3.84
N CYS A 83 10.81 11.88 -3.91
CA CYS A 83 10.86 11.05 -5.12
C CYS A 83 9.52 10.40 -5.48
N GLY A 84 8.44 10.74 -4.79
CA GLY A 84 7.13 10.14 -5.04
C GLY A 84 6.54 10.57 -6.38
N ASP A 85 6.09 9.58 -7.15
CA ASP A 85 5.28 9.75 -8.37
C ASP A 85 3.83 9.36 -8.06
N ALA A 86 2.98 10.36 -7.86
CA ALA A 86 1.58 10.14 -7.48
C ALA A 86 0.78 9.36 -8.55
N SER A 87 1.21 9.34 -9.81
CA SER A 87 0.54 8.56 -10.85
C SER A 87 0.62 7.04 -10.63
N LYS A 88 1.56 6.59 -9.78
CA LYS A 88 1.82 5.16 -9.51
C LYS A 88 1.05 4.59 -8.31
N GLY A 89 0.20 5.37 -7.64
CA GLY A 89 -0.63 4.90 -6.53
C GLY A 89 0.18 4.18 -5.43
N LEU A 90 -0.12 2.90 -5.17
CA LEU A 90 0.59 2.09 -4.16
C LEU A 90 2.04 1.72 -4.52
N GLN A 91 2.54 2.18 -5.66
CA GLN A 91 3.93 2.09 -6.08
C GLN A 91 4.59 3.47 -6.19
N VAL A 92 4.05 4.50 -5.52
CA VAL A 92 4.49 5.90 -5.56
C VAL A 92 6.00 6.09 -5.41
N ILE A 93 6.70 5.25 -4.64
CA ILE A 93 8.15 5.36 -4.39
C ILE A 93 8.97 4.24 -5.06
N ALA A 94 8.40 3.52 -6.02
CA ALA A 94 9.07 2.41 -6.72
C ALA A 94 10.33 2.86 -7.48
N GLY A 95 10.33 4.08 -8.01
CA GLY A 95 11.46 4.66 -8.75
C GLY A 95 12.49 5.38 -7.90
N SER A 96 12.47 5.21 -6.58
CA SER A 96 13.41 5.89 -5.67
C SER A 96 14.85 5.44 -5.92
N THR A 97 15.77 6.40 -5.84
CA THR A 97 17.21 6.20 -6.04
C THR A 97 17.99 6.32 -4.74
N ALA A 98 19.26 5.89 -4.74
CA ALA A 98 20.15 6.08 -3.59
C ALA A 98 20.36 7.56 -3.22
N GLN A 99 20.32 8.46 -4.21
CA GLN A 99 20.42 9.91 -4.00
C GLN A 99 19.18 10.45 -3.28
N ASP A 100 17.99 9.98 -3.66
CA ASP A 100 16.74 10.35 -2.97
C ASP A 100 16.77 9.92 -1.51
N VAL A 101 17.21 8.70 -1.23
CA VAL A 101 17.34 8.17 0.13
C VAL A 101 18.37 8.97 0.93
N ALA A 102 19.49 9.37 0.33
CA ALA A 102 20.47 10.23 0.98
C ALA A 102 19.87 11.60 1.35
N ARG A 103 19.14 12.23 0.43
CA ARG A 103 18.41 13.48 0.69
C ARG A 103 17.37 13.31 1.80
N VAL A 104 16.62 12.21 1.83
CA VAL A 104 15.66 11.94 2.92
C VAL A 104 16.37 11.80 4.27
N LYS A 105 17.54 11.15 4.33
CA LYS A 105 18.35 11.06 5.57
C LYS A 105 18.81 12.42 6.08
N GLU A 106 19.10 13.37 5.19
CA GLU A 106 19.44 14.74 5.57
C GLU A 106 18.20 15.47 6.10
N LEU A 107 17.08 15.39 5.38
CA LEU A 107 15.82 16.05 5.76
C LEU A 107 15.24 15.51 7.08
N LEU A 108 15.46 14.23 7.40
CA LEU A 108 15.06 13.65 8.69
C LEU A 108 15.73 14.31 9.91
N LYS A 109 16.87 14.98 9.72
CA LYS A 109 17.57 15.73 10.77
C LYS A 109 17.04 17.16 10.95
N SER A 110 16.17 17.60 10.05
CA SER A 110 15.56 18.94 10.09
C SER A 110 14.16 18.88 10.71
N ASP A 111 13.64 20.06 11.07
CA ASP A 111 12.26 20.23 11.56
C ASP A 111 11.22 20.37 10.43
N LEU A 112 11.59 20.04 9.18
CA LEU A 112 10.72 20.18 8.01
C LEU A 112 9.42 19.39 8.17
N CYS A 113 9.47 18.18 8.76
CA CYS A 113 8.30 17.30 8.90
C CYS A 113 7.90 17.07 10.37
N LYS A 114 6.66 17.47 10.70
CA LYS A 114 5.96 17.15 11.94
C LYS A 114 4.93 16.05 11.72
N VAL A 115 4.69 15.26 12.77
CA VAL A 115 3.70 14.18 12.77
C VAL A 115 2.77 14.39 13.96
N GLU A 116 1.47 14.34 13.69
CA GLU A 116 0.42 14.56 14.68
C GLU A 116 -0.58 13.39 14.66
N LEU A 117 -1.15 13.08 15.83
CA LEU A 117 -2.22 12.10 15.96
C LEU A 117 -3.56 12.81 15.74
N ILE A 118 -4.45 12.19 14.97
CA ILE A 118 -5.87 12.56 14.92
C ILE A 118 -6.56 11.83 16.07
N GLU A 119 -6.84 12.55 17.17
CA GLU A 119 -7.49 11.97 18.34
C GLU A 119 -8.92 11.50 18.03
N GLY A 120 -9.31 10.35 18.57
CA GLY A 120 -10.66 9.80 18.41
C GLY A 120 -10.98 9.18 17.04
N GLU A 121 -10.04 9.17 16.09
CA GLU A 121 -10.20 8.52 14.79
C GLU A 121 -9.37 7.23 14.72
N GLU A 122 -10.05 6.10 14.50
CA GLU A 122 -9.44 4.78 14.36
C GLU A 122 -9.42 4.28 12.92
N ASN A 123 -10.29 4.76 12.04
CA ASN A 123 -10.31 4.34 10.65
C ASN A 123 -9.13 4.93 9.88
N LEU A 124 -8.85 4.41 8.69
CA LEU A 124 -7.81 4.96 7.82
C LEU A 124 -8.11 6.44 7.53
N GLN A 125 -7.27 7.32 8.07
CA GLN A 125 -7.31 8.75 7.78
C GLN A 125 -5.90 9.35 7.86
N ILE A 126 -5.54 10.10 6.83
CA ILE A 126 -4.26 10.79 6.69
C ILE A 126 -4.54 12.21 6.20
N TRP A 127 -3.95 13.20 6.83
CA TRP A 127 -3.84 14.57 6.31
C TRP A 127 -2.39 14.89 6.01
N ALA A 128 -2.09 15.30 4.78
CA ALA A 128 -0.81 15.89 4.40
C ALA A 128 -1.00 17.40 4.23
N VAL A 129 -0.37 18.18 5.11
CA VAL A 129 -0.35 19.65 5.03
C VAL A 129 1.04 20.08 4.62
N LEU A 130 1.19 20.69 3.45
CA LEU A 130 2.45 21.18 2.90
C LEU A 130 2.41 22.69 2.74
N GLU A 131 3.49 23.37 3.10
CA GLU A 131 3.61 24.84 3.05
C GLU A 131 4.90 25.24 2.33
N GLN A 132 4.82 26.25 1.47
CA GLN A 132 5.96 26.89 0.81
C GLN A 132 5.65 28.38 0.67
N ALA A 133 6.48 29.25 1.27
CA ALA A 133 6.24 30.68 1.32
C ALA A 133 4.80 31.01 1.79
N GLU A 134 3.99 31.64 0.94
CA GLU A 134 2.58 31.98 1.22
C GLU A 134 1.58 30.91 0.78
N ASN A 135 2.05 29.85 0.09
CA ASN A 135 1.20 28.79 -0.41
C ASN A 135 1.08 27.63 0.57
N GLN A 136 -0.12 27.09 0.69
CA GLN A 136 -0.43 25.92 1.51
C GLN A 136 -1.34 24.97 0.74
N VAL A 137 -1.07 23.67 0.87
CA VAL A 137 -1.95 22.58 0.41
C VAL A 137 -2.28 21.65 1.57
N GLN A 138 -3.55 21.29 1.70
CA GLN A 138 -4.03 20.26 2.60
C GLN A 138 -4.70 19.16 1.78
N LEU A 139 -4.26 17.92 1.95
CA LEU A 139 -4.80 16.76 1.25
C LEU A 139 -5.21 15.69 2.26
N GLN A 140 -6.42 15.16 2.11
CA GLN A 140 -6.97 14.09 2.94
C GLN A 140 -7.07 12.78 2.15
N ILE A 141 -6.57 11.71 2.75
CA ILE A 141 -6.91 10.33 2.37
C ILE A 141 -7.77 9.74 3.48
N LYS A 142 -8.87 9.06 3.12
CA LYS A 142 -9.78 8.45 4.08
C LYS A 142 -10.39 7.17 3.52
N ARG A 143 -10.71 6.22 4.40
CA ARG A 143 -11.37 4.93 4.13
C ARG A 143 -10.47 3.92 3.39
N GLU A 144 -9.87 4.30 2.27
CA GLU A 144 -8.96 3.46 1.47
C GLU A 144 -7.59 4.13 1.26
N HIS A 145 -6.54 3.34 1.04
CA HIS A 145 -5.14 3.78 1.02
C HIS A 145 -4.81 4.81 -0.09
N THR A 146 -5.59 4.87 -1.16
CA THR A 146 -5.40 5.82 -2.28
C THR A 146 -6.59 6.75 -2.49
N ASN A 147 -7.63 6.66 -1.67
CA ASN A 147 -8.86 7.43 -1.84
C ASN A 147 -8.69 8.85 -1.26
N ILE A 148 -8.46 9.80 -2.16
CA ILE A 148 -8.37 11.23 -1.82
C ILE A 148 -9.78 11.79 -1.69
N THR A 149 -10.15 12.17 -0.47
CA THR A 149 -11.48 12.71 -0.15
C THR A 149 -11.53 14.22 -0.11
N LYS A 150 -10.39 14.90 0.11
CA LYS A 150 -10.35 16.37 0.18
C LYS A 150 -9.02 16.93 -0.30
N ILE A 151 -9.07 18.02 -1.07
CA ILE A 151 -7.91 18.83 -1.46
C ILE A 151 -8.27 20.30 -1.27
N ILE A 152 -7.45 21.01 -0.49
CA ILE A 152 -7.60 22.45 -0.24
C ILE A 152 -6.27 23.12 -0.60
N LYS A 153 -6.30 24.18 -1.41
CA LYS A 153 -5.12 24.98 -1.76
C LYS A 153 -5.40 26.44 -1.42
N ASN A 154 -4.60 27.04 -0.54
CA ASN A 154 -4.74 28.45 -0.13
C ASN A 154 -6.17 28.82 0.32
N GLY A 155 -6.86 27.89 1.00
CA GLY A 155 -8.25 28.05 1.45
C GLY A 155 -9.32 27.71 0.41
N GLU A 156 -8.96 27.55 -0.87
CA GLU A 156 -9.88 27.11 -1.93
C GLU A 156 -9.99 25.58 -1.94
N VAL A 157 -11.22 25.07 -1.93
CA VAL A 157 -11.51 23.64 -1.98
C VAL A 157 -11.50 23.18 -3.44
N LEU A 158 -10.46 22.45 -3.84
CA LEU A 158 -10.32 21.90 -5.19
C LEU A 158 -11.05 20.56 -5.35
N LEU A 159 -11.24 19.83 -4.26
CA LEU A 159 -11.94 18.56 -4.21
C LEU A 159 -12.55 18.38 -2.82
N ASP A 160 -13.83 18.04 -2.77
CA ASP A 160 -14.51 17.53 -1.57
C ASP A 160 -15.45 16.39 -1.96
N LYS A 161 -15.10 15.19 -1.52
CA LYS A 161 -15.91 13.96 -1.70
C LYS A 161 -16.43 13.43 -0.37
N ASP A 162 -16.05 14.03 0.77
CA ASP A 162 -16.51 13.57 2.09
C ASP A 162 -17.93 14.11 2.40
N ASP A 163 -18.36 15.18 1.72
CA ASP A 163 -19.69 15.80 1.84
C ASP A 163 -20.85 14.99 1.22
N CYS A 164 -20.54 13.87 0.56
CA CYS A 164 -21.54 12.90 0.16
C CYS A 164 -21.71 11.86 1.27
N SER A 165 -22.87 11.89 1.94
CA SER A 165 -23.35 10.89 2.91
C SER A 165 -23.46 9.46 2.36
N SER A 166 -23.07 9.23 1.12
CA SER A 166 -22.76 7.90 0.62
C SER A 166 -21.36 7.50 1.07
N GLN A 167 -21.27 6.41 1.83
CA GLN A 167 -20.10 5.55 1.66
C GLN A 167 -19.88 5.37 0.15
N PRO A 168 -18.65 5.36 -0.39
CA PRO A 168 -18.47 4.79 -1.71
C PRO A 168 -18.93 3.34 -1.57
N VAL A 169 -20.21 3.11 -1.87
CA VAL A 169 -20.66 1.80 -2.29
C VAL A 169 -19.75 1.58 -3.48
N SER A 170 -18.84 0.60 -3.36
CA SER A 170 -18.11 0.08 -4.51
C SER A 170 -19.08 0.14 -5.68
N ALA A 171 -18.72 0.81 -6.79
CA ALA A 171 -19.65 1.01 -7.90
C ALA A 171 -20.26 -0.33 -8.40
N ILE A 172 -19.59 -1.42 -8.00
CA ILE A 172 -19.96 -2.81 -8.13
C ILE A 172 -20.82 -3.25 -6.93
N ASP A 173 -22.06 -3.64 -7.18
CA ASP A 173 -22.95 -4.25 -6.20
C ASP A 173 -22.44 -5.64 -5.78
N ARG A 174 -21.77 -5.69 -4.63
CA ARG A 174 -21.18 -6.92 -4.07
C ARG A 174 -22.22 -7.84 -3.40
N SER A 175 -23.50 -7.44 -3.27
CA SER A 175 -24.53 -8.26 -2.61
C SER A 175 -24.81 -9.60 -3.32
N ARG A 176 -24.43 -9.68 -4.60
CA ARG A 176 -24.59 -10.86 -5.47
C ARG A 176 -23.40 -11.84 -5.39
N LEU A 177 -22.34 -11.49 -4.66
CA LEU A 177 -21.23 -12.40 -4.36
C LEU A 177 -21.62 -13.32 -3.19
N THR A 178 -22.32 -14.41 -3.51
CA THR A 178 -22.53 -15.52 -2.58
C THR A 178 -21.47 -16.58 -2.82
N VAL A 179 -21.21 -17.45 -1.82
CA VAL A 179 -20.30 -18.59 -2.01
C VAL A 179 -20.75 -19.46 -3.18
N GLU A 180 -22.06 -19.67 -3.31
CA GLU A 180 -22.67 -20.40 -4.44
C GLU A 180 -22.37 -19.73 -5.79
N SER A 181 -22.49 -18.41 -5.90
CA SER A 181 -22.23 -17.70 -7.15
C SER A 181 -20.75 -17.72 -7.53
N ILE A 182 -19.85 -17.61 -6.55
CA ILE A 182 -18.40 -17.72 -6.75
C ILE A 182 -18.01 -19.12 -7.23
N VAL A 183 -18.51 -20.18 -6.57
CA VAL A 183 -18.24 -21.58 -6.99
C VAL A 183 -18.79 -21.82 -8.40
N ALA A 184 -20.03 -21.41 -8.66
CA ALA A 184 -20.63 -21.57 -9.99
C ALA A 184 -19.85 -20.82 -11.08
N TYR A 185 -19.31 -19.64 -10.79
CA TYR A 185 -18.46 -18.90 -11.73
C TYR A 185 -17.16 -19.67 -12.03
N VAL A 186 -16.43 -20.11 -11.00
CA VAL A 186 -15.15 -20.82 -11.15
C VAL A 186 -15.30 -22.15 -11.89
N GLU A 187 -16.40 -22.88 -11.66
CA GLU A 187 -16.64 -24.19 -12.27
C GLU A 187 -17.13 -24.12 -13.72
N ASN A 188 -17.77 -23.02 -14.14
CA ASN A 188 -18.51 -22.97 -15.40
C ASN A 188 -18.03 -21.89 -16.40
N GLU A 189 -17.22 -20.92 -15.98
CA GLU A 189 -16.73 -19.85 -16.87
C GLU A 189 -15.33 -20.10 -17.41
N ASP A 190 -15.06 -19.51 -18.58
CA ASP A 190 -13.69 -19.41 -19.09
C ASP A 190 -12.94 -18.32 -18.31
N LEU A 191 -11.91 -18.73 -17.59
CA LEU A 191 -11.06 -17.84 -16.79
C LEU A 191 -9.97 -17.14 -17.62
N SER A 192 -9.99 -17.26 -18.96
CA SER A 192 -9.02 -16.61 -19.85
C SER A 192 -8.93 -15.10 -19.64
N GLU A 193 -10.05 -14.44 -19.33
CA GLU A 193 -10.09 -12.98 -19.08
C GLU A 193 -9.42 -12.60 -17.76
N ILE A 194 -9.55 -13.42 -16.71
CA ILE A 194 -8.99 -13.13 -15.37
C ILE A 194 -7.56 -13.66 -15.21
N ARG A 195 -7.17 -14.64 -16.04
CA ARG A 195 -5.88 -15.33 -15.97
C ARG A 195 -4.68 -14.38 -15.96
N PRO A 196 -4.57 -13.34 -16.82
CA PRO A 196 -3.42 -12.44 -16.80
C PRO A 196 -3.22 -11.74 -15.45
N LEU A 197 -4.33 -11.43 -14.76
CA LEU A 197 -4.31 -10.76 -13.47
C LEU A 197 -3.88 -11.73 -12.34
N LEU A 198 -4.35 -12.99 -12.38
CA LEU A 198 -3.90 -14.04 -11.47
C LEU A 198 -2.44 -14.44 -11.70
N GLU A 199 -2.01 -14.55 -12.96
CA GLU A 199 -0.61 -14.82 -13.31
C GLU A 199 0.30 -13.71 -12.79
N LYS A 200 -0.13 -12.45 -12.88
CA LYS A 200 0.63 -11.33 -12.31
C LYS A 200 0.73 -11.41 -10.79
N GLN A 201 -0.34 -11.86 -10.11
CA GLN A 201 -0.33 -12.09 -8.66
C GLN A 201 0.68 -13.16 -8.28
N VAL A 202 0.61 -14.31 -8.95
CA VAL A 202 1.54 -15.43 -8.71
C VAL A 202 2.98 -14.99 -8.97
N GLU A 203 3.26 -14.33 -10.09
CA GLU A 203 4.61 -13.86 -10.44
C GLU A 203 5.20 -12.96 -9.34
N CYS A 204 4.48 -11.89 -8.97
CA CYS A 204 4.95 -10.92 -7.97
C CYS A 204 5.12 -11.59 -6.59
N ASN A 205 4.11 -12.35 -6.16
CA ASN A 205 4.06 -12.87 -4.79
C ASN A 205 5.06 -14.02 -4.60
N MET A 206 5.28 -14.86 -5.63
CA MET A 206 6.36 -15.85 -5.62
C MET A 206 7.73 -15.20 -5.64
N ALA A 207 7.94 -14.14 -6.43
CA ALA A 207 9.23 -13.46 -6.51
C ALA A 207 9.69 -12.93 -5.15
N ILE A 208 8.80 -12.29 -4.38
CA ILE A 208 9.17 -11.80 -3.04
C ILE A 208 9.35 -12.94 -2.02
N ALA A 209 8.56 -14.02 -2.14
CA ALA A 209 8.69 -15.19 -1.26
C ALA A 209 10.05 -15.87 -1.45
N GLU A 210 10.47 -16.04 -2.70
CA GLU A 210 11.78 -16.58 -3.05
C GLU A 210 12.92 -15.66 -2.59
N GLU A 211 12.77 -14.34 -2.76
CA GLU A 211 13.73 -13.35 -2.29
C GLU A 211 13.88 -13.44 -0.76
N GLY A 212 12.77 -13.59 -0.04
CA GLY A 212 12.72 -13.81 1.40
C GLY A 212 13.31 -15.13 1.88
N LEU A 213 13.37 -16.16 1.02
CA LEU A 213 14.04 -17.42 1.32
C LEU A 213 15.55 -17.34 1.07
N LYS A 214 15.96 -16.65 0.00
CA LYS A 214 17.36 -16.50 -0.41
C LYS A 214 18.13 -15.60 0.55
N ASN A 215 17.50 -14.52 1.02
CA ASN A 215 18.15 -13.46 1.78
C ASN A 215 17.64 -13.32 3.23
N PRO A 216 18.47 -12.82 4.16
CA PRO A 216 18.12 -12.70 5.57
C PRO A 216 17.25 -11.46 5.84
N PHE A 217 15.94 -11.59 5.72
CA PHE A 217 14.98 -10.54 6.10
C PHE A 217 14.29 -10.85 7.44
N GLY A 218 14.00 -9.80 8.21
CA GLY A 218 13.16 -9.88 9.40
C GLY A 218 13.55 -11.00 10.36
N SER A 219 12.54 -11.78 10.77
CA SER A 219 12.69 -12.90 11.69
C SER A 219 13.18 -14.18 11.02
N GLN A 220 13.27 -14.19 9.67
CA GLN A 220 13.75 -15.30 8.85
C GLN A 220 12.99 -16.60 9.10
N VAL A 221 11.69 -16.53 9.42
CA VAL A 221 10.91 -17.69 9.87
C VAL A 221 10.92 -18.79 8.81
N GLY A 222 10.56 -18.45 7.58
CA GLY A 222 10.52 -19.40 6.48
C GLY A 222 11.89 -19.98 6.13
N ARG A 223 12.93 -19.13 6.15
CA ARG A 223 14.32 -19.55 5.89
C ARG A 223 14.83 -20.55 6.95
N ILE A 224 14.52 -20.32 8.23
CA ILE A 224 14.88 -21.23 9.33
C ILE A 224 14.12 -22.56 9.19
N MET A 225 12.83 -22.50 8.88
CA MET A 225 12.02 -23.70 8.65
C MET A 225 12.58 -24.55 7.50
N MET A 226 12.88 -23.94 6.36
CA MET A 226 13.47 -24.61 5.20
C MET A 226 14.87 -25.18 5.49
N LYS A 227 15.67 -24.54 6.35
CA LYS A 227 16.96 -25.08 6.77
C LYS A 227 16.82 -26.38 7.56
N ASN A 228 15.77 -26.51 8.37
CA ASN A 228 15.57 -27.67 9.25
C ASN A 228 14.85 -28.83 8.56
N ASN A 229 13.89 -28.55 7.66
CA ASN A 229 13.12 -29.59 6.99
C ASN A 229 12.76 -29.23 5.53
N PRO A 230 13.74 -29.16 4.61
CA PRO A 230 13.54 -28.62 3.26
C PRO A 230 12.66 -29.47 2.35
N ASN A 231 12.39 -30.74 2.70
CA ASN A 231 11.68 -31.68 1.84
C ASN A 231 10.20 -31.87 2.24
N ASP A 232 9.80 -31.41 3.42
CA ASP A 232 8.42 -31.52 3.88
C ASP A 232 7.52 -30.48 3.21
N LEU A 233 6.38 -30.95 2.68
CA LEU A 233 5.45 -30.10 1.92
C LEU A 233 4.87 -28.99 2.80
N PHE A 234 4.40 -29.31 4.00
CA PHE A 234 3.81 -28.32 4.92
C PHE A 234 4.83 -27.26 5.33
N THR A 235 6.07 -27.68 5.57
CA THR A 235 7.19 -26.77 5.84
C THR A 235 7.42 -25.82 4.67
N LYS A 236 7.43 -26.30 3.42
CA LYS A 236 7.57 -25.44 2.24
C LYS A 236 6.46 -24.41 2.16
N VAL A 237 5.20 -24.83 2.28
CA VAL A 237 4.03 -23.93 2.18
C VAL A 237 4.13 -22.79 3.18
N ILE A 238 4.33 -23.13 4.46
CA ILE A 238 4.44 -22.13 5.53
C ILE A 238 5.66 -21.24 5.30
N ALA A 239 6.78 -21.83 4.88
CA ALA A 239 8.02 -21.10 4.71
C ALA A 239 7.96 -20.06 3.61
N TYR A 240 7.36 -20.36 2.46
CA TYR A 240 7.25 -19.39 1.37
C TYR A 240 6.39 -18.18 1.77
N ALA A 241 5.21 -18.40 2.34
CA ALA A 241 4.35 -17.31 2.82
C ALA A 241 5.00 -16.47 3.93
N ALA A 242 5.70 -17.13 4.87
CA ALA A 242 6.41 -16.46 5.95
C ALA A 242 7.61 -15.64 5.43
N SER A 243 8.40 -16.21 4.52
CA SER A 243 9.56 -15.53 3.92
C SER A 243 9.15 -14.32 3.08
N GLY A 244 8.06 -14.41 2.30
CA GLY A 244 7.53 -13.25 1.58
C GLY A 244 7.10 -12.14 2.54
N SER A 245 6.44 -12.51 3.65
CA SER A 245 6.07 -11.57 4.71
C SER A 245 7.30 -10.91 5.37
N ASP A 246 8.32 -11.69 5.72
CA ASP A 246 9.57 -11.17 6.30
C ASP A 246 10.25 -10.17 5.34
N ALA A 247 10.38 -10.52 4.06
CA ALA A 247 10.97 -9.66 3.04
C ALA A 247 10.18 -8.36 2.86
N ARG A 248 8.86 -8.47 2.67
CA ARG A 248 7.96 -7.31 2.49
C ARG A 248 8.01 -6.36 3.67
N MET A 249 7.86 -6.89 4.89
CA MET A 249 7.81 -6.08 6.12
C MET A 249 9.18 -5.49 6.49
N SER A 250 10.26 -6.04 5.92
CA SER A 250 11.62 -5.51 6.03
C SER A 250 11.98 -4.51 4.94
N GLY A 251 11.03 -4.12 4.08
CA GLY A 251 11.23 -3.08 3.07
C GLY A 251 11.87 -3.57 1.77
N CYS A 252 11.75 -4.87 1.45
CA CYS A 252 12.07 -5.39 0.12
C CYS A 252 11.30 -4.60 -0.96
N ASN A 253 11.96 -4.37 -2.09
CA ASN A 253 11.44 -3.52 -3.16
C ASN A 253 10.59 -4.26 -4.20
N LEU A 254 10.50 -5.59 -4.10
CA LEU A 254 9.67 -6.37 -4.97
C LEU A 254 8.19 -6.07 -4.68
N PRO A 255 7.37 -5.86 -5.71
CA PRO A 255 5.95 -5.63 -5.52
C PRO A 255 5.25 -6.90 -5.07
N VAL A 256 4.17 -6.72 -4.32
CA VAL A 256 3.24 -7.77 -3.94
C VAL A 256 1.86 -7.38 -4.42
N VAL A 257 1.18 -8.26 -5.13
CA VAL A 257 -0.23 -8.08 -5.47
C VAL A 257 -1.05 -8.35 -4.22
N VAL A 258 -1.74 -7.31 -3.75
CA VAL A 258 -2.51 -7.35 -2.51
C VAL A 258 -3.81 -8.12 -2.70
N ASN A 259 -4.38 -8.56 -1.58
CA ASN A 259 -5.75 -9.04 -1.51
C ASN A 259 -6.43 -8.30 -0.34
N SER A 260 -7.61 -7.73 -0.55
CA SER A 260 -8.32 -6.94 0.47
C SER A 260 -7.44 -5.85 1.10
N GLY A 261 -6.64 -5.18 0.27
CA GLY A 261 -5.70 -4.14 0.70
C GLY A 261 -4.46 -4.64 1.46
N SER A 262 -4.26 -5.95 1.63
CA SER A 262 -3.10 -6.52 2.32
C SER A 262 -2.26 -7.43 1.43
N GLY A 263 -0.99 -7.08 1.23
CA GLY A 263 -0.04 -7.96 0.53
C GLY A 263 0.31 -9.24 1.29
N ASN A 264 0.20 -9.26 2.62
CA ASN A 264 0.45 -10.50 3.38
C ASN A 264 -0.68 -11.48 3.15
N GLN A 265 -1.93 -10.99 3.12
CA GLN A 265 -3.07 -11.79 2.70
C GLN A 265 -2.94 -12.20 1.23
N GLY A 266 -2.47 -11.30 0.37
CA GLY A 266 -2.15 -11.59 -1.03
C GLY A 266 -1.17 -12.76 -1.16
N MET A 267 -0.08 -12.77 -0.39
CA MET A 267 0.85 -13.90 -0.36
C MET A 267 0.20 -15.17 0.22
N THR A 268 -0.52 -15.07 1.34
CA THR A 268 -1.20 -16.23 1.94
C THR A 268 -2.16 -16.92 0.98
N CYS A 269 -2.84 -16.19 0.10
CA CYS A 269 -3.82 -16.78 -0.82
C CYS A 269 -3.26 -17.24 -2.18
N SER A 270 -2.01 -16.87 -2.53
CA SER A 270 -1.48 -17.09 -3.89
C SER A 270 -0.11 -17.76 -3.94
N VAL A 271 0.59 -17.84 -2.81
CA VAL A 271 1.85 -18.57 -2.67
C VAL A 271 1.50 -19.98 -2.16
N PRO A 272 2.08 -21.04 -2.76
CA PRO A 272 1.72 -22.43 -2.48
C PRO A 272 2.06 -22.86 -1.06
#